data_AF-A0A8T5NLB3-F1
#
_entry.id   AF-A0A8T5NLB3-F1
#
_cell.length_a   1.000
_cell.length_b   1.000
_cell.length_c   1.000
_cell.angle_alpha   90.00
_cell.angle_beta   90.00
_cell.angle_gamma   90.00
#
_symmetry.space_group_name_H-M   'P 1'
#
loop_
_entity.id
_entity.type
_entity.pdbx_description
1 polymer ?
#
loop_
_entity_poly.entity_id
_entity_poly.type
_entity_poly.pdbx_seq_one_letter_code
_entity_poly.pdbx_strand_id
1 'polypeptide(L)'
;MKRFAADERAWADFFITRIGLILFAAVLLLSAFKVYPMFNEQQARAGMDAAASDIVSKIEAVDVVTVPGYKYVYAFDEKDKNKRIEISTEFVVARYNLSTAWGERELVHAEPVVARVYPPNSYWSNTSGLRKMMSDLCVGKNGDAVSPLNFSGDKGKVDEMFISIERELARTPFVPDMNRSMIIEKVMIYYNDGNKREARDHVIIYQ
;
A
#
# COMPACT_ATOMS: atom_id res chain seq x y z
N MET A 1 73.75 -36.60 -13.00
CA MET A 1 72.69 -35.65 -13.41
C MET A 1 71.31 -36.31 -13.30
N LYS A 2 70.70 -36.30 -12.11
CA LYS A 2 69.30 -36.67 -11.89
C LYS A 2 68.77 -35.79 -10.76
N ARG A 3 68.42 -34.54 -11.09
CA ARG A 3 67.80 -33.61 -10.11
C ARG A 3 66.85 -32.59 -10.72
N PHE A 4 66.37 -32.83 -11.95
CA PHE A 4 65.39 -31.95 -12.62
C PHE A 4 64.02 -32.61 -12.88
N ALA A 5 63.87 -33.92 -12.68
CA ALA A 5 62.59 -34.61 -12.87
C ALA A 5 61.68 -34.61 -11.61
N ALA A 6 62.09 -33.92 -10.54
CA ALA A 6 61.32 -33.78 -9.31
C ALA A 6 60.51 -32.47 -9.24
N ASP A 7 60.65 -31.59 -10.24
CA ASP A 7 60.16 -30.21 -10.18
C ASP A 7 58.77 -30.05 -10.82
N GLU A 8 58.44 -30.80 -11.88
CA GLU A 8 57.15 -30.64 -12.59
C GLU A 8 55.91 -30.89 -11.73
N ARG A 9 55.99 -31.84 -10.77
CA ARG A 9 54.90 -32.09 -9.81
C ARG A 9 54.76 -30.96 -8.79
N ALA A 10 55.87 -30.37 -8.35
CA ALA A 10 55.84 -29.22 -7.44
C ALA A 10 55.24 -27.99 -8.11
N TRP A 11 55.52 -27.80 -9.40
CA TRP A 11 54.88 -26.77 -10.22
C TRP A 11 53.38 -27.02 -10.44
N ALA A 12 52.98 -28.26 -10.71
CA ALA A 12 51.57 -28.62 -10.84
C ALA A 12 50.79 -28.39 -9.54
N ASP A 13 51.30 -28.84 -8.39
CA ASP A 13 50.69 -28.60 -7.08
C ASP A 13 50.61 -27.10 -6.75
N PHE A 14 51.64 -26.33 -7.10
CA PHE A 14 51.64 -24.88 -6.94
C PHE A 14 50.55 -24.20 -7.78
N PHE A 15 50.39 -24.59 -9.05
CA PHE A 15 49.34 -24.04 -9.91
C PHE A 15 47.94 -24.44 -9.45
N ILE A 16 47.72 -25.71 -9.09
CA ILE A 16 46.42 -26.19 -8.60
C ILE A 16 46.03 -25.45 -7.32
N THR A 17 46.96 -25.28 -6.38
CA THR A 17 46.69 -24.57 -5.12
C THR A 17 46.36 -23.10 -5.38
N ARG A 18 47.08 -22.42 -6.28
CA ARG A 18 46.79 -21.02 -6.60
C ARG A 18 45.48 -20.83 -7.34
N ILE A 19 45.17 -21.69 -8.32
CA ILE A 19 43.88 -21.65 -9.03
C ILE A 19 42.73 -21.93 -8.05
N GLY A 20 42.89 -22.93 -7.16
CA GLY A 20 41.92 -23.22 -6.12
C GLY A 20 41.71 -22.04 -5.17
N LEU A 21 42.77 -21.35 -4.78
CA LEU A 21 42.71 -20.19 -3.89
C LEU A 21 42.08 -18.97 -4.57
N ILE A 22 42.33 -18.77 -5.87
CA ILE A 22 41.66 -17.73 -6.68
C ILE A 22 40.17 -18.04 -6.82
N LEU A 23 39.80 -19.29 -7.12
CA LEU A 23 38.39 -19.69 -7.22
C LEU A 23 37.67 -19.53 -5.88
N PHE A 24 38.31 -19.95 -4.78
CA PHE A 24 37.77 -19.77 -3.44
C PHE A 24 37.58 -18.30 -3.08
N ALA A 25 38.58 -17.45 -3.37
CA ALA A 25 38.47 -16.00 -3.16
C ALA A 25 37.37 -15.38 -4.03
N ALA A 26 37.22 -15.81 -5.28
CA ALA A 26 36.16 -15.35 -6.17
C ALA A 26 34.77 -15.74 -5.64
N VAL A 27 34.60 -16.97 -5.13
CA VAL A 27 33.34 -17.40 -4.50
C VAL A 27 33.05 -16.58 -3.24
N LEU A 28 34.04 -16.37 -2.37
CA LEU A 28 33.86 -15.55 -1.17
C LEU A 28 33.46 -14.10 -1.49
N LEU A 29 34.11 -13.49 -2.49
CA LEU A 29 33.77 -12.14 -2.94
C LEU A 29 32.36 -12.12 -3.53
N LEU A 30 32.01 -13.06 -4.40
CA LEU A 30 30.65 -13.16 -4.96
C LEU A 30 29.60 -13.33 -3.86
N SER A 31 29.86 -14.17 -2.86
CA SER A 31 28.98 -14.33 -1.71
C SER A 31 28.85 -13.03 -0.93
N ALA A 32 29.94 -12.36 -0.58
CA ALA A 32 29.89 -11.10 0.15
C ALA A 32 29.12 -9.99 -0.61
N PHE A 33 29.32 -9.89 -1.92
CA PHE A 33 28.70 -8.84 -2.74
C PHE A 33 27.27 -9.15 -3.18
N LYS A 34 26.85 -10.41 -3.27
CA LYS A 34 25.47 -10.76 -3.66
C LYS A 34 24.55 -11.06 -2.48
N VAL A 35 25.05 -11.73 -1.44
CA VAL A 35 24.21 -12.18 -0.33
C VAL A 35 23.76 -11.00 0.53
N TYR A 36 24.64 -10.03 0.80
CA TYR A 36 24.28 -8.88 1.62
C TYR A 36 23.19 -7.99 1.00
N PRO A 37 23.27 -7.56 -0.28
CA PRO A 37 22.18 -6.81 -0.91
C PRO A 37 20.87 -7.60 -0.99
N MET A 38 20.95 -8.94 -1.15
CA MET A 38 19.77 -9.79 -1.19
C MET A 38 19.00 -9.77 0.14
N PHE A 39 19.70 -9.79 1.29
CA PHE A 39 19.06 -9.67 2.59
C PHE A 39 18.39 -8.29 2.79
N ASN A 40 19.05 -7.21 2.36
CA ASN A 40 18.46 -5.87 2.43
C ASN A 40 17.21 -5.73 1.57
N GLU A 41 17.23 -6.28 0.33
CA GLU A 41 16.05 -6.28 -0.54
C GLU A 41 14.92 -7.11 0.09
N GLN A 42 15.22 -8.28 0.67
CA GLN A 42 14.23 -9.11 1.34
C GLN A 42 13.63 -8.41 2.57
N GLN A 43 14.46 -7.74 3.38
CA GLN A 43 13.99 -6.99 4.54
C GLN A 43 13.12 -5.79 4.13
N ALA A 44 13.52 -5.07 3.06
CA ALA A 44 12.73 -3.97 2.52
C ALA A 44 11.36 -4.45 2.01
N ARG A 45 11.33 -5.58 1.29
CA ARG A 45 10.07 -6.21 0.84
C ARG A 45 9.18 -6.62 2.01
N ALA A 46 9.72 -7.31 3.00
CA ALA A 46 8.97 -7.69 4.20
C ALA A 46 8.42 -6.47 4.95
N GLY A 47 9.19 -5.37 5.01
CA GLY A 47 8.73 -4.12 5.60
C GLY A 47 7.63 -3.43 4.80
N MET A 48 7.66 -3.49 3.46
CA MET A 48 6.59 -2.94 2.62
C MET A 48 5.32 -3.78 2.72
N ASP A 49 5.46 -5.10 2.73
CA ASP A 49 4.36 -6.04 2.93
C ASP A 49 3.67 -5.79 4.29
N ALA A 50 4.45 -5.73 5.37
CA ALA A 50 3.91 -5.41 6.69
C ALA A 50 3.18 -4.06 6.74
N ALA A 51 3.73 -3.01 6.11
CA ALA A 51 3.11 -1.69 6.10
C ALA A 51 1.79 -1.66 5.30
N ALA A 52 1.75 -2.29 4.12
CA ALA A 52 0.54 -2.36 3.32
C ALA A 52 -0.53 -3.24 3.99
N SER A 53 -0.13 -4.42 4.47
CA SER A 53 -0.98 -5.36 5.18
C SER A 53 -1.56 -4.77 6.47
N ASP A 54 -0.79 -4.00 7.25
CA ASP A 54 -1.33 -3.35 8.46
C ASP A 54 -2.43 -2.35 8.10
N ILE A 55 -2.21 -1.48 7.10
CA ILE A 55 -3.22 -0.52 6.63
C ILE A 55 -4.48 -1.24 6.15
N VAL A 56 -4.33 -2.26 5.29
CA VAL A 56 -5.45 -3.07 4.79
C VAL A 56 -6.21 -3.72 5.95
N SER A 57 -5.50 -4.29 6.92
CA SER A 57 -6.14 -4.91 8.09
C SER A 57 -6.97 -3.92 8.90
N LYS A 58 -6.54 -2.64 9.00
CA LYS A 58 -7.31 -1.60 9.70
C LYS A 58 -8.52 -1.14 8.90
N ILE A 59 -8.40 -1.06 7.58
CA ILE A 59 -9.53 -0.78 6.68
C ILE A 59 -10.61 -1.84 6.86
N GLU A 60 -10.23 -3.12 6.77
CA GLU A 60 -11.15 -4.25 6.92
C GLU A 60 -11.71 -4.34 8.33
N ALA A 61 -10.91 -4.05 9.36
CA ALA A 61 -11.41 -3.98 10.73
C ALA A 61 -12.48 -2.90 10.89
N VAL A 62 -12.31 -1.73 10.28
CA VAL A 62 -13.33 -0.65 10.29
C VAL A 62 -14.56 -1.06 9.48
N ASP A 63 -14.38 -1.76 8.36
CA ASP A 63 -15.48 -2.25 7.53
C ASP A 63 -16.39 -3.24 8.28
N VAL A 64 -15.82 -4.15 9.08
CA VAL A 64 -16.60 -5.14 9.85
C VAL A 64 -17.37 -4.51 11.02
N VAL A 65 -16.99 -3.31 11.47
CA VAL A 65 -17.70 -2.63 12.56
C VAL A 65 -19.11 -2.22 12.14
N THR A 66 -20.09 -2.50 13.00
CA THR A 66 -21.51 -2.19 12.74
C THR A 66 -21.94 -0.82 13.27
N VAL A 67 -21.07 -0.14 14.01
CA VAL A 67 -21.36 1.16 14.64
C VAL A 67 -21.22 2.28 13.59
N PRO A 68 -22.30 3.01 13.25
CA PRO A 68 -22.23 4.11 12.29
C PRO A 68 -21.30 5.22 12.77
N GLY A 69 -20.42 5.71 11.89
CA GLY A 69 -19.49 6.80 12.22
C GLY A 69 -18.34 6.37 13.13
N TYR A 70 -18.08 5.07 13.26
CA TYR A 70 -16.86 4.58 13.90
C TYR A 70 -15.63 5.11 13.15
N LYS A 71 -14.68 5.66 13.91
CA LYS A 71 -13.43 6.23 13.40
C LYS A 71 -12.27 5.52 14.04
N TYR A 72 -11.33 5.06 13.23
CA TYR A 72 -10.05 4.58 13.66
C TYR A 72 -8.97 5.60 13.27
N VAL A 73 -8.10 5.94 14.23
CA VAL A 73 -6.97 6.83 14.00
C VAL A 73 -5.74 5.96 13.79
N TYR A 74 -5.27 5.90 12.55
CA TYR A 74 -4.06 5.20 12.15
C TYR A 74 -2.85 6.13 12.28
N ALA A 75 -1.83 5.68 13.01
CA ALA A 75 -0.55 6.36 13.10
C ALA A 75 0.50 5.52 12.37
N PHE A 76 1.25 6.15 11.45
CA PHE A 76 2.32 5.49 10.72
C PHE A 76 3.50 5.18 11.66
N ASP A 77 4.09 3.99 11.53
CA ASP A 77 5.35 3.66 12.21
C ASP A 77 6.47 4.56 11.65
N GLU A 78 7.37 5.02 12.52
CA GLU A 78 8.55 5.78 12.10
C GLU A 78 9.41 5.01 11.08
N LYS A 79 9.43 3.68 11.17
CA LYS A 79 10.12 2.79 10.22
C LYS A 79 9.53 2.81 8.81
N ASP A 80 8.30 3.30 8.67
CA ASP A 80 7.60 3.37 7.39
C ASP A 80 7.74 4.74 6.72
N LYS A 81 8.28 5.76 7.39
CA LYS A 81 8.41 7.13 6.85
C LYS A 81 9.27 7.23 5.58
N ASN A 82 10.18 6.28 5.38
CA ASN A 82 11.00 6.22 4.15
C ASN A 82 10.30 5.50 3.00
N LYS A 83 9.08 5.00 3.21
CA LYS A 83 8.24 4.35 2.20
C LYS A 83 7.21 5.36 1.71
N ARG A 84 6.89 5.29 0.42
CA ARG A 84 5.76 6.02 -0.16
C ARG A 84 4.58 5.08 -0.22
N ILE A 85 3.53 5.40 0.53
CA ILE A 85 2.26 4.69 0.51
C ILE A 85 1.32 5.39 -0.47
N GLU A 86 0.60 4.62 -1.27
CA GLU A 86 -0.42 5.10 -2.20
C GLU A 86 -1.69 4.27 -1.97
N ILE A 87 -2.83 4.93 -1.79
CA ILE A 87 -4.11 4.28 -1.50
C ILE A 87 -5.06 4.57 -2.65
N SER A 88 -5.51 3.50 -3.29
CA SER A 88 -6.59 3.50 -4.28
C SER A 88 -7.80 2.77 -3.69
N THR A 89 -8.90 2.69 -4.45
CA THR A 89 -10.12 2.04 -3.93
C THR A 89 -9.94 0.55 -3.66
N GLU A 90 -9.12 -0.12 -4.47
CA GLU A 90 -8.97 -1.58 -4.44
C GLU A 90 -7.58 -2.03 -3.98
N PHE A 91 -6.61 -1.11 -3.87
CA PHE A 91 -5.23 -1.46 -3.51
C PHE A 91 -4.58 -0.42 -2.60
N VAL A 92 -3.78 -0.91 -1.66
CA VAL A 92 -2.76 -0.14 -0.93
C VAL A 92 -1.40 -0.52 -1.49
N VAL A 93 -0.68 0.44 -2.04
CA VAL A 93 0.63 0.24 -2.66
C VAL A 93 1.71 0.85 -1.79
N ALA A 94 2.73 0.07 -1.45
CA ALA A 94 3.92 0.53 -0.77
C ALA A 94 5.10 0.54 -1.76
N ARG A 95 5.77 1.69 -1.87
CA ARG A 95 6.94 1.90 -2.71
C ARG A 95 8.15 2.24 -1.85
N TYR A 96 9.30 1.69 -2.20
CA TYR A 96 10.56 1.96 -1.52
C TYR A 96 11.71 2.05 -2.51
N ASN A 97 12.46 3.15 -2.46
CA ASN A 97 13.67 3.31 -3.27
C ASN A 97 14.86 2.71 -2.54
N LEU A 98 15.32 1.55 -3.02
CA LEU A 98 16.50 0.88 -2.51
C LEU A 98 17.73 1.38 -3.27
N SER A 99 18.64 2.05 -2.56
CA SER A 99 19.95 2.40 -3.10
C SER A 99 20.92 1.24 -2.88
N THR A 100 21.51 0.73 -3.96
CA THR A 100 22.49 -0.36 -3.92
C THR A 100 23.79 0.09 -4.61
N ALA A 101 24.87 -0.67 -4.41
CA ALA A 101 26.14 -0.46 -5.12
C ALA A 101 26.00 -0.54 -6.66
N TRP A 102 24.88 -1.07 -7.17
CA TRP A 102 24.58 -1.25 -8.59
C TRP A 102 23.60 -0.20 -9.13
N GLY A 103 23.24 0.79 -8.32
CA GLY A 103 22.29 1.85 -8.64
C GLY A 103 21.05 1.84 -7.76
N GLU A 104 20.14 2.75 -8.06
CA GLU A 104 18.85 2.88 -7.40
C GLU A 104 17.81 1.98 -8.07
N ARG A 105 17.03 1.28 -7.25
CA ARG A 105 15.94 0.43 -7.70
C ARG A 105 14.70 0.69 -6.87
N GLU A 106 13.58 0.96 -7.53
CA GLU A 106 12.28 1.02 -6.87
C GLU A 106 11.76 -0.40 -6.62
N LEU A 107 11.40 -0.67 -5.37
CA LEU A 107 10.63 -1.85 -4.98
C LEU A 107 9.18 -1.43 -4.81
N VAL A 108 8.25 -2.27 -5.28
CA VAL A 108 6.81 -2.02 -5.22
C VAL A 108 6.12 -3.25 -4.67
N HIS A 109 5.28 -3.05 -3.67
CA HIS A 109 4.32 -4.04 -3.16
C HIS A 109 2.91 -3.47 -3.28
N ALA A 110 1.94 -4.28 -3.70
CA ALA A 110 0.55 -3.87 -3.81
C ALA A 110 -0.31 -4.90 -3.10
N GLU A 111 -1.00 -4.46 -2.04
CA GLU A 111 -1.92 -5.28 -1.27
C GLU A 111 -3.36 -4.96 -1.70
N PRO A 112 -4.15 -5.96 -2.12
CA PRO A 112 -5.55 -5.76 -2.45
C PRO A 112 -6.38 -5.48 -1.19
N VAL A 113 -7.42 -4.68 -1.32
CA VAL A 113 -8.38 -4.39 -0.25
C VAL A 113 -9.69 -5.08 -0.56
N VAL A 114 -10.20 -5.92 0.35
CA VAL A 114 -11.50 -6.59 0.14
C VAL A 114 -12.65 -5.58 0.28
N ALA A 115 -12.56 -4.70 1.27
CA ALA A 115 -13.49 -3.61 1.48
C ALA A 115 -13.06 -2.38 0.68
N ARG A 116 -13.88 -1.96 -0.30
CA ARG A 116 -13.58 -0.76 -1.09
C ARG A 116 -13.41 0.45 -0.18
N VAL A 117 -12.35 1.20 -0.42
CA VAL A 117 -12.03 2.40 0.35
C VAL A 117 -12.07 3.65 -0.52
N TYR A 118 -12.55 4.75 0.05
CA TYR A 118 -12.64 6.02 -0.67
C TYR A 118 -11.82 7.08 0.06
N PRO A 119 -10.56 7.31 -0.35
CA PRO A 119 -9.75 8.43 0.09
C PRO A 119 -10.24 9.79 -0.45
N PRO A 120 -9.67 10.91 0.06
CA PRO A 120 -9.94 12.25 -0.45
C PRO A 120 -9.54 12.38 -1.91
N ASN A 121 -10.24 13.25 -2.64
CA ASN A 121 -9.98 13.52 -4.05
C ASN A 121 -10.32 14.97 -4.40
N SER A 122 -10.34 15.29 -5.69
CA SER A 122 -10.67 16.65 -6.17
C SER A 122 -12.07 17.14 -5.75
N TYR A 123 -12.98 16.24 -5.40
CA TYR A 123 -14.35 16.56 -5.03
C TYR A 123 -14.58 16.72 -3.52
N TRP A 124 -13.85 15.98 -2.67
CA TRP A 124 -14.06 16.02 -1.22
C TRP A 124 -12.80 15.68 -0.41
N SER A 125 -12.73 16.22 0.81
CA SER A 125 -11.56 16.11 1.70
C SER A 125 -11.79 15.29 2.99
N ASN A 126 -13.03 15.20 3.46
CA ASN A 126 -13.43 14.45 4.65
C ASN A 126 -14.93 14.13 4.60
N THR A 127 -15.44 13.43 5.62
CA THR A 127 -16.85 13.05 5.76
C THR A 127 -17.81 14.21 5.55
N SER A 128 -17.54 15.38 6.12
CA SER A 128 -18.38 16.56 5.93
C SER A 128 -18.36 17.06 4.48
N GLY A 129 -17.20 17.01 3.82
CA GLY A 129 -17.07 17.29 2.39
C GLY A 129 -17.87 16.33 1.52
N LEU A 130 -17.80 15.03 1.80
CA LEU A 130 -18.58 14.01 1.11
C LEU A 130 -20.09 14.25 1.29
N ARG A 131 -20.54 14.56 2.51
CA ARG A 131 -21.93 14.89 2.84
C ARG A 131 -22.42 16.12 2.08
N LYS A 132 -21.58 17.15 2.00
CA LYS A 132 -21.88 18.36 1.23
C LYS A 132 -22.01 18.05 -0.27
N MET A 133 -21.08 17.28 -0.82
CA MET A 133 -21.14 16.85 -2.22
C MET A 133 -22.43 16.09 -2.54
N MET A 134 -22.83 15.15 -1.66
CA MET A 134 -24.12 14.46 -1.80
C MET A 134 -25.31 15.42 -1.72
N SER A 135 -25.27 16.39 -0.80
CA SER A 135 -26.31 17.44 -0.69
C SER A 135 -26.44 18.25 -1.98
N ASP A 136 -25.31 18.62 -2.59
CA ASP A 136 -25.30 19.39 -3.83
C ASP A 136 -25.85 18.56 -5.01
N LEU A 137 -25.60 17.25 -5.03
CA LEU A 137 -26.11 16.32 -6.06
C LEU A 137 -27.59 15.93 -5.86
N CYS A 138 -28.07 15.89 -4.62
CA CYS A 138 -29.35 15.29 -4.22
C CYS A 138 -30.34 16.32 -3.64
N VAL A 139 -30.31 17.55 -4.14
CA VAL A 139 -31.30 18.61 -3.83
C VAL A 139 -31.39 18.90 -2.33
N GLY A 140 -30.25 19.07 -1.66
CA GLY A 140 -30.17 19.41 -0.24
C GLY A 140 -30.16 18.22 0.73
N LYS A 141 -30.18 16.98 0.23
CA LYS A 141 -30.10 15.77 1.05
C LYS A 141 -28.69 15.21 1.12
N ASN A 142 -28.18 14.98 2.32
CA ASN A 142 -26.79 14.57 2.55
C ASN A 142 -26.64 13.06 2.83
N GLY A 143 -27.73 12.30 2.82
CA GLY A 143 -27.76 10.86 3.04
C GLY A 143 -27.43 10.41 4.46
N ASP A 144 -27.51 11.30 5.44
CA ASP A 144 -27.35 10.93 6.85
C ASP A 144 -28.65 10.32 7.42
N ALA A 145 -28.63 10.00 8.72
CA ALA A 145 -29.77 9.38 9.39
C ALA A 145 -31.00 10.31 9.51
N VAL A 146 -30.84 11.63 9.40
CA VAL A 146 -31.92 12.62 9.56
C VAL A 146 -32.37 13.22 8.21
N SER A 147 -31.54 13.11 7.17
CA SER A 147 -31.75 13.60 5.81
C SER A 147 -31.39 12.51 4.78
N PRO A 148 -32.15 11.39 4.76
CA PRO A 148 -31.90 10.29 3.84
C PRO A 148 -32.19 10.68 2.38
N LEU A 149 -31.41 10.10 1.47
CA LEU A 149 -31.54 10.24 0.02
C LEU A 149 -32.81 9.54 -0.48
N ASN A 150 -33.33 9.93 -1.64
CA ASN A 150 -34.39 9.17 -2.30
C ASN A 150 -33.77 7.99 -3.06
N PHE A 151 -34.15 6.75 -2.73
CA PHE A 151 -33.61 5.57 -3.40
C PHE A 151 -33.84 5.60 -4.92
N SER A 152 -35.05 5.93 -5.36
CA SER A 152 -35.43 5.92 -6.78
C SER A 152 -34.74 7.01 -7.61
N GLY A 153 -34.50 8.19 -7.03
CA GLY A 153 -34.01 9.37 -7.75
C GLY A 153 -32.53 9.69 -7.56
N ASP A 154 -31.96 9.32 -6.41
CA ASP A 154 -30.62 9.76 -6.01
C ASP A 154 -29.59 8.62 -6.01
N LYS A 155 -30.01 7.36 -5.88
CA LYS A 155 -29.10 6.21 -5.87
C LYS A 155 -28.18 6.18 -7.08
N GLY A 156 -28.75 6.28 -8.29
CA GLY A 156 -27.95 6.26 -9.52
C GLY A 156 -26.90 7.36 -9.57
N LYS A 157 -27.24 8.57 -9.09
CA LYS A 157 -26.29 9.70 -9.03
C LYS A 157 -25.16 9.44 -8.06
N VAL A 158 -25.46 8.85 -6.89
CA VAL A 158 -24.46 8.52 -5.89
C VAL A 158 -23.57 7.36 -6.36
N ASP A 159 -24.16 6.33 -6.98
CA ASP A 159 -23.41 5.22 -7.56
C ASP A 159 -22.46 5.73 -8.67
N GLU A 160 -22.93 6.62 -9.55
CA GLU A 160 -22.10 7.28 -10.57
C GLU A 160 -20.99 8.16 -9.96
N MET A 161 -21.29 8.86 -8.87
CA MET A 161 -20.31 9.64 -8.12
C MET A 161 -19.18 8.72 -7.62
N PHE A 162 -19.50 7.61 -6.94
CA PHE A 162 -18.49 6.68 -6.46
C PHE A 162 -17.70 6.03 -7.60
N ILE A 163 -18.34 5.66 -8.72
CA ILE A 163 -17.64 5.15 -9.91
C ILE A 163 -16.67 6.19 -10.49
N SER A 164 -17.05 7.47 -10.51
CA SER A 164 -16.15 8.54 -10.96
C SER A 164 -14.93 8.68 -10.05
N ILE A 165 -15.15 8.58 -8.73
CA ILE A 165 -14.09 8.61 -7.72
C ILE A 165 -13.13 7.42 -7.91
N GLU A 166 -13.66 6.22 -8.14
CA GLU A 166 -12.86 5.01 -8.41
C GLU A 166 -11.94 5.21 -9.61
N ARG A 167 -12.46 5.79 -10.70
CA ARG A 167 -11.67 6.09 -11.91
C ARG A 167 -10.60 7.16 -11.68
N GLU A 168 -10.88 8.15 -10.85
CA GLU A 168 -9.90 9.18 -10.49
C GLU A 168 -8.77 8.58 -9.65
N LEU A 169 -9.11 7.83 -8.59
CA LEU A 169 -8.15 7.22 -7.69
C LEU A 169 -7.29 6.14 -8.35
N ALA A 170 -7.81 5.46 -9.38
CA ALA A 170 -7.02 4.55 -10.20
C ALA A 170 -5.93 5.27 -11.01
N ARG A 171 -6.10 6.57 -11.32
CA ARG A 171 -5.12 7.39 -12.05
C ARG A 171 -4.21 8.17 -11.11
N THR A 172 -4.80 8.69 -10.04
CA THR A 172 -4.14 9.56 -9.07
C THR A 172 -4.46 9.02 -7.68
N PRO A 173 -3.71 8.02 -7.19
CA PRO A 173 -3.96 7.45 -5.88
C PRO A 173 -3.68 8.47 -4.78
N PHE A 174 -4.36 8.32 -3.65
CA PHE A 174 -4.14 9.17 -2.49
C PHE A 174 -2.80 8.84 -1.83
N VAL A 175 -1.97 9.86 -1.62
CA VAL A 175 -0.68 9.73 -0.95
C VAL A 175 -0.78 10.40 0.42
N PRO A 176 -0.90 9.65 1.52
CA PRO A 176 -0.95 10.24 2.85
C PRO A 176 0.39 10.88 3.23
N ASP A 177 0.32 11.95 4.01
CA ASP A 177 1.46 12.49 4.74
C ASP A 177 1.81 11.56 5.91
N MET A 178 2.96 10.90 5.82
CA MET A 178 3.44 9.93 6.81
C MET A 178 3.74 10.56 8.19
N ASN A 179 3.77 11.89 8.30
CA ASN A 179 3.93 12.59 9.59
C ASN A 179 2.61 12.89 10.30
N ARG A 180 1.47 12.63 9.64
CA ARG A 180 0.14 12.89 10.18
C ARG A 180 -0.63 11.60 10.32
N SER A 181 -1.43 11.51 11.38
CA SER A 181 -2.36 10.39 11.52
C SER A 181 -3.39 10.41 10.41
N MET A 182 -3.76 9.22 9.95
CA MET A 182 -4.81 9.00 8.97
C MET A 182 -6.07 8.51 9.67
N ILE A 183 -7.22 9.02 9.27
CA ILE A 183 -8.51 8.60 9.81
C ILE A 183 -9.14 7.62 8.83
N ILE A 184 -9.56 6.47 9.35
CA ILE A 184 -10.34 5.47 8.64
C ILE A 184 -11.73 5.47 9.28
N GLU A 185 -12.75 5.84 8.52
CA GLU A 185 -14.12 6.01 9.03
C GLU A 185 -15.11 5.16 8.23
N LYS A 186 -16.05 4.52 8.95
CA LYS A 186 -17.20 3.89 8.34
C LYS A 186 -18.38 4.86 8.24
N VAL A 187 -18.79 5.16 7.02
CA VAL A 187 -19.88 6.09 6.72
C VAL A 187 -21.09 5.31 6.23
N MET A 188 -22.24 5.53 6.88
CA MET A 188 -23.52 4.98 6.46
C MET A 188 -24.28 6.00 5.60
N ILE A 189 -24.62 5.65 4.37
CA ILE A 189 -25.48 6.42 3.48
C ILE A 189 -26.87 5.82 3.53
N TYR A 190 -27.85 6.61 3.96
CA TYR A 190 -29.23 6.18 4.10
C TYR A 190 -30.07 6.62 2.91
N TYR A 191 -30.87 5.69 2.41
CA TYR A 191 -31.86 5.90 1.37
C TYR A 191 -33.25 5.60 1.91
N ASN A 192 -34.23 6.37 1.44
CA ASN A 192 -35.64 6.13 1.69
C ASN A 192 -36.32 5.69 0.41
N ASP A 193 -37.02 4.56 0.47
CA ASP A 193 -37.86 4.01 -0.58
C ASP A 193 -39.30 3.92 -0.08
N GLY A 194 -39.93 5.08 0.08
CA GLY A 194 -41.29 5.24 0.63
C GLY A 194 -41.40 4.80 2.09
N ASN A 195 -41.58 3.50 2.32
CA ASN A 195 -41.77 2.87 3.62
C ASN A 195 -40.56 2.09 4.15
N LYS A 196 -39.52 1.92 3.33
CA LYS A 196 -38.31 1.18 3.71
C LYS A 196 -37.09 2.09 3.71
N ARG A 197 -36.27 1.92 4.74
CA ARG A 197 -34.97 2.56 4.86
C ARG A 197 -33.88 1.56 4.49
N GLU A 198 -33.13 1.84 3.45
CA GLU A 198 -31.91 1.12 3.10
C GLU A 198 -30.71 1.91 3.62
N ALA A 199 -29.69 1.22 4.11
CA ALA A 199 -28.43 1.81 4.51
C ALA A 199 -27.30 1.09 3.78
N ARG A 200 -26.38 1.85 3.20
CA ARG A 200 -25.17 1.35 2.57
C ARG A 200 -23.97 1.87 3.31
N ASP A 201 -23.04 0.99 3.62
CA ASP A 201 -21.77 1.35 4.20
C ASP A 201 -20.71 1.63 3.15
N HIS A 202 -19.88 2.61 3.45
CA HIS A 202 -18.67 2.93 2.71
C HIS A 202 -17.56 3.21 3.71
N VAL A 203 -16.37 2.65 3.48
CA VAL A 203 -15.19 3.01 4.25
C VAL A 203 -14.49 4.16 3.55
N ILE A 204 -14.23 5.23 4.29
CA ILE A 204 -13.52 6.39 3.78
C ILE A 204 -12.23 6.59 4.57
N ILE A 205 -11.23 7.15 3.88
CA ILE A 205 -9.96 7.52 4.48
C ILE A 205 -9.75 9.02 4.29
N TYR A 206 -9.13 9.70 5.25
CA TYR A 206 -8.70 11.09 5.11
C TYR A 206 -7.66 11.51 6.16
N GLN A 207 -7.09 12.72 6.02
CA GLN A 207 -6.08 13.31 6.94
C GLN A 207 -6.37 14.77 7.29
#